data_AF-A0A972X2U1-F1
#
_entry.id   AF-A0A972X2U1-F1
#
_cell.length_a   1.000
_cell.length_b   1.000
_cell.length_c   1.000
_cell.angle_alpha   90.00
_cell.angle_beta   90.00
_cell.angle_gamma   90.00
#
_symmetry.space_group_name_H-M   'P 1'
#
loop_
_entity.id
_entity.type
_entity.pdbx_description
1 polymer ?
#
loop_
_entity_poly.entity_id
_entity_poly.type
_entity_poly.pdbx_seq_one_letter_code
_entity_poly.pdbx_strand_id
1 'polypeptide(L)'
;MNAASIAQSGPLVVSGVLGLAATAAGGDIDLSTHANSFSSHGDRYTGLGVVIEGDPANVRDFKLRNTSAAAGAIGMLGYDYKGKNIVAVTNLRDLTIHYDHAAYVMPNLTMPSLRNVNIVATAISQLAGASMTVPGTATFHATAGAILLPSAGNDFRGAVSLISTGNASITDANSLVLGKSSIGGNLVVTFGAAGNYYWPYDELNQTGDVTVFGATTITPRSAGTAIDLSTHPNRFFGEVKAVLIGFAGSIDHWHIRDIV
;
A
#
# COMPACT_ATOMS: atom_id res chain seq x y z
N MET A 1 31.80 -0.20 -5.12
CA MET A 1 31.51 1.07 -5.81
C MET A 1 30.09 1.45 -5.43
N ASN A 2 29.86 2.62 -4.84
CA ASN A 2 28.50 3.05 -4.49
C ASN A 2 27.71 3.21 -5.80
N ALA A 3 26.56 2.54 -5.91
CA ALA A 3 25.67 2.76 -7.05
C ALA A 3 25.32 4.25 -7.11
N ALA A 4 25.23 4.82 -8.31
CA ALA A 4 24.86 6.22 -8.48
C ALA A 4 23.47 6.45 -7.88
N SER A 5 23.38 7.33 -6.89
CA SER A 5 22.12 7.69 -6.21
C SER A 5 21.67 9.09 -6.63
N ILE A 6 20.38 9.27 -6.84
CA ILE A 6 19.79 10.59 -7.03
C ILE A 6 19.31 11.08 -5.67
N ALA A 7 19.88 12.20 -5.21
CA ALA A 7 19.46 12.86 -3.98
C ALA A 7 19.37 14.37 -4.22
N GLN A 8 18.54 15.04 -3.41
CA GLN A 8 18.34 16.49 -3.51
C GLN A 8 18.94 17.23 -2.31
N SER A 9 19.54 18.39 -2.57
CA SER A 9 20.06 19.32 -1.56
C SER A 9 19.12 20.50 -1.26
N GLY A 10 17.96 20.54 -1.93
CA GLY A 10 16.96 21.58 -1.76
C GLY A 10 15.64 21.20 -2.45
N PRO A 11 14.58 22.02 -2.29
CA PRO A 11 13.30 21.81 -2.96
C PRO A 11 13.44 21.89 -4.48
N LEU A 12 12.81 20.96 -5.18
CA LEU A 12 12.67 20.98 -6.63
C LEU A 12 11.23 21.36 -7.00
N VAL A 13 11.09 22.27 -7.97
CA VAL A 13 9.80 22.70 -8.51
C VAL A 13 9.82 22.47 -10.02
N VAL A 14 8.93 21.61 -10.49
CA VAL A 14 8.82 21.26 -11.91
C VAL A 14 7.36 21.39 -12.33
N SER A 15 7.10 22.28 -13.28
CA SER A 15 5.76 22.55 -13.82
C SER A 15 5.28 21.53 -14.87
N GLY A 16 6.05 20.45 -15.05
CA GLY A 16 5.73 19.32 -15.91
C GLY A 16 6.34 18.04 -15.35
N VAL A 17 6.49 17.03 -16.20
CA VAL A 17 7.02 15.73 -15.77
C VAL A 17 8.50 15.82 -15.42
N LEU A 18 8.85 15.42 -14.20
CA LEU A 18 10.25 15.20 -13.82
C LEU A 18 10.73 13.84 -14.33
N GLY A 19 11.73 13.81 -15.22
CA GLY A 19 12.43 12.61 -15.62
C GLY A 19 13.63 12.32 -14.71
N LEU A 20 13.73 11.09 -14.19
CA LEU A 20 14.79 10.63 -13.31
C LEU A 20 15.54 9.47 -13.95
N ALA A 21 16.74 9.71 -14.46
CA ALA A 21 17.49 8.70 -15.20
C ALA A 21 18.21 7.69 -14.26
N ALA A 22 17.71 6.46 -14.20
CA ALA A 22 18.31 5.34 -13.47
C ALA A 22 19.35 4.63 -14.35
N THR A 23 20.60 5.08 -14.28
CA THR A 23 21.69 4.65 -15.19
C THR A 23 22.65 3.60 -14.62
N ALA A 24 22.65 3.38 -13.30
CA ALA A 24 23.51 2.42 -12.63
C ALA A 24 22.71 1.47 -11.74
N ALA A 25 22.99 0.17 -11.84
CA ALA A 25 22.29 -0.86 -11.09
C ALA A 25 22.39 -0.68 -9.58
N GLY A 26 21.25 -0.86 -8.89
CA GLY A 26 21.15 -0.75 -7.44
C GLY A 26 21.19 0.69 -6.91
N GLY A 27 20.88 1.68 -7.76
CA GLY A 27 20.81 3.08 -7.39
C GLY A 27 19.59 3.40 -6.54
N ASP A 28 19.76 4.30 -5.59
CA ASP A 28 18.67 4.80 -4.74
C ASP A 28 18.25 6.18 -5.23
N ILE A 29 16.94 6.46 -5.21
CA ILE A 29 16.36 7.77 -5.52
C ILE A 29 15.73 8.30 -4.23
N ASP A 30 16.27 9.39 -3.67
CA ASP A 30 15.74 10.06 -2.49
C ASP A 30 15.43 11.53 -2.76
N LEU A 31 14.17 11.77 -3.08
CA LEU A 31 13.55 13.09 -3.22
C LEU A 31 12.58 13.34 -2.05
N SER A 32 12.83 12.76 -0.88
CA SER A 32 11.93 12.90 0.29
C SER A 32 12.42 13.90 1.33
N THR A 33 13.69 14.33 1.25
CA THR A 33 14.34 15.21 2.24
C THR A 33 13.81 16.64 2.26
N HIS A 34 13.13 17.08 1.19
CA HIS A 34 12.57 18.42 1.05
C HIS A 34 11.17 18.35 0.43
N ALA A 35 10.36 19.40 0.67
CA ALA A 35 9.05 19.56 0.07
C ALA A 35 9.19 19.95 -1.41
N ASN A 36 9.04 18.98 -2.31
CA ASN A 36 9.07 19.23 -3.75
C ASN A 36 7.69 19.56 -4.30
N SER A 37 7.63 20.24 -5.44
CA SER A 37 6.40 20.48 -6.18
C SER A 37 6.55 19.94 -7.60
N PHE A 38 6.08 18.72 -7.81
CA PHE A 38 6.01 18.08 -9.13
C PHE A 38 4.55 17.96 -9.52
N SER A 39 4.13 18.66 -10.56
CA SER A 39 2.74 18.62 -11.03
C SER A 39 2.62 17.71 -12.24
N SER A 40 1.56 16.92 -12.28
CA SER A 40 1.20 16.14 -13.45
C SER A 40 0.97 17.02 -14.65
N HIS A 41 1.39 16.53 -15.81
CA HIS A 41 1.26 17.27 -17.05
C HIS A 41 0.05 16.76 -17.84
N GLY A 42 -0.68 17.68 -18.48
CA GLY A 42 -1.93 17.39 -19.20
C GLY A 42 -1.77 16.90 -20.65
N ASP A 43 -0.54 16.62 -21.11
CA ASP A 43 -0.23 16.24 -22.49
C ASP A 43 0.04 14.72 -22.61
N ARG A 44 1.00 14.27 -23.44
CA ARG A 44 1.41 12.86 -23.65
C ARG A 44 1.75 12.07 -22.37
N TYR A 45 1.75 12.70 -21.20
CA TYR A 45 1.98 12.12 -19.89
C TYR A 45 0.77 12.24 -18.95
N THR A 46 -0.47 12.27 -19.48
CA THR A 46 -1.67 12.60 -18.70
C THR A 46 -1.70 11.86 -17.36
N GLY A 47 -1.60 12.63 -16.28
CA GLY A 47 -1.66 12.14 -14.92
C GLY A 47 -0.34 11.67 -14.32
N LEU A 48 0.81 11.79 -14.99
CA LEU A 48 2.15 11.51 -14.43
C LEU A 48 2.84 12.80 -13.98
N GLY A 49 3.37 12.86 -12.76
CA GLY A 49 4.20 13.96 -12.27
C GLY A 49 5.71 13.66 -12.26
N VAL A 50 6.07 12.39 -12.09
CA VAL A 50 7.46 11.91 -12.06
C VAL A 50 7.56 10.65 -12.92
N VAL A 51 8.68 10.45 -13.61
CA VAL A 51 8.97 9.27 -14.41
C VAL A 51 10.41 8.81 -14.17
N ILE A 52 10.60 7.51 -13.96
CA ILE A 52 11.92 6.89 -13.87
C ILE A 52 12.40 6.53 -15.27
N GLU A 53 13.29 7.33 -15.86
CA GLU A 53 13.84 7.08 -17.19
C GLU A 53 15.10 6.19 -17.15
N GLY A 54 15.56 5.72 -18.31
CA GLY A 54 16.68 4.77 -18.39
C GLY A 54 16.23 3.33 -18.23
N ASP A 55 16.89 2.57 -17.36
CA ASP A 55 16.48 1.20 -16.99
C ASP A 55 15.92 1.21 -15.55
N PRO A 56 14.58 1.14 -15.36
CA PRO A 56 13.96 1.16 -14.05
C PRO A 56 14.35 -0.02 -13.16
N ALA A 57 14.86 -1.13 -13.73
CA ALA A 57 15.39 -2.24 -12.95
C ALA A 57 16.63 -1.84 -12.13
N ASN A 58 17.23 -0.70 -12.44
CA ASN A 58 18.36 -0.17 -11.67
C ASN A 58 17.93 0.48 -10.35
N VAL A 59 16.66 0.84 -10.16
CA VAL A 59 16.19 1.50 -8.94
C VAL A 59 15.97 0.47 -7.85
N ARG A 60 16.70 0.62 -6.74
CA ARG A 60 16.58 -0.22 -5.56
C ARG A 60 15.69 0.40 -4.50
N ASP A 61 15.91 1.66 -4.13
CA ASP A 61 15.02 2.35 -3.20
C ASP A 61 14.47 3.62 -3.86
N PHE A 62 13.18 3.90 -3.64
CA PHE A 62 12.53 5.09 -4.17
C PHE A 62 11.81 5.84 -3.06
N LYS A 63 12.20 7.09 -2.82
CA LYS A 63 11.57 7.97 -1.85
C LYS A 63 11.21 9.30 -2.49
N LEU A 64 9.99 9.75 -2.27
CA LEU A 64 9.49 11.01 -2.80
C LEU A 64 8.59 11.70 -1.78
N ARG A 65 8.83 12.99 -1.56
CA ARG A 65 7.86 13.90 -0.97
C ARG A 65 7.44 14.94 -2.01
N ASN A 66 6.13 15.10 -2.21
CA ASN A 66 5.55 16.04 -3.17
C ASN A 66 4.36 16.77 -2.55
N THR A 67 4.39 18.11 -2.61
CA THR A 67 3.36 18.98 -2.08
C THR A 67 2.35 19.44 -3.12
N SER A 68 2.53 19.06 -4.39
CA SER A 68 1.59 19.47 -5.44
C SER A 68 0.22 18.78 -5.27
N ALA A 69 -0.87 19.55 -5.32
CA ALA A 69 -2.22 19.00 -5.38
C ALA A 69 -2.48 18.22 -6.68
N ALA A 70 -1.65 18.45 -7.71
CA ALA A 70 -1.69 17.77 -8.99
C ALA A 70 -0.58 16.71 -9.12
N ALA A 71 -0.05 16.16 -8.02
CA ALA A 71 1.14 15.30 -8.01
C ALA A 71 1.15 14.16 -9.04
N GLY A 72 -0.03 13.57 -9.31
CA GLY A 72 -0.19 12.50 -10.29
C GLY A 72 0.51 11.19 -9.90
N ALA A 73 0.38 10.20 -10.77
CA ALA A 73 1.09 8.93 -10.68
C ALA A 73 2.59 9.09 -10.98
N ILE A 74 3.34 8.06 -10.60
CA ILE A 74 4.77 7.95 -10.87
C ILE A 74 4.92 6.92 -11.99
N GLY A 75 5.36 7.38 -13.15
CA GLY A 75 5.57 6.51 -14.30
C GLY A 75 6.59 5.42 -13.98
N MET A 76 6.32 4.21 -14.50
CA MET A 76 7.24 3.08 -14.46
C MET A 76 7.43 2.42 -13.09
N LEU A 77 6.74 2.91 -12.05
CA LEU A 77 6.41 2.12 -10.87
C LEU A 77 5.23 1.14 -11.14
N GLY A 78 5.08 0.59 -12.35
CA GLY A 78 3.92 -0.23 -12.74
C GLY A 78 2.83 0.49 -13.54
N TYR A 79 3.02 1.78 -13.83
CA TYR A 79 2.26 2.52 -14.84
C TYR A 79 2.98 2.50 -16.19
N ASP A 80 2.25 2.21 -17.27
CA ASP A 80 2.77 2.29 -18.64
C ASP A 80 3.20 3.73 -18.96
N TYR A 81 4.42 3.87 -19.47
CA TYR A 81 4.97 5.14 -19.93
C TYR A 81 5.11 5.10 -21.45
N LYS A 82 4.33 5.96 -22.14
CA LYS A 82 4.35 6.17 -23.60
C LYS A 82 3.99 4.95 -24.47
N GLY A 83 3.35 3.89 -23.94
CA GLY A 83 3.19 2.65 -24.70
C GLY A 83 4.54 2.06 -25.14
N LYS A 84 5.63 2.55 -24.55
CA LYS A 84 6.94 1.95 -24.71
C LYS A 84 6.97 0.81 -23.71
N ASN A 85 7.33 -0.35 -24.21
CA ASN A 85 7.56 -1.57 -23.44
C ASN A 85 8.82 -1.40 -22.56
N ILE A 86 8.85 -0.38 -21.72
CA ILE A 86 9.89 -0.19 -20.74
C ILE A 86 9.45 -0.98 -19.52
N VAL A 87 10.33 -1.89 -19.13
CA VAL A 87 10.14 -2.78 -17.98
C VAL A 87 9.89 -1.89 -16.77
N ALA A 88 8.76 -2.10 -16.09
CA ALA A 88 8.48 -1.45 -14.80
C ALA A 88 9.63 -1.74 -13.82
N VAL A 89 9.74 -0.97 -12.74
CA VAL A 89 10.71 -1.33 -11.68
C VAL A 89 10.50 -2.78 -11.24
N THR A 90 11.58 -3.55 -11.22
CA THR A 90 11.57 -4.98 -10.86
C THR A 90 12.47 -5.30 -9.67
N ASN A 91 13.31 -4.37 -9.24
CA ASN A 91 14.28 -4.55 -8.17
C ASN A 91 14.07 -3.61 -6.98
N LEU A 92 12.88 -3.00 -6.88
CA LEU A 92 12.56 -2.09 -5.79
C LEU A 92 12.51 -2.87 -4.48
N ARG A 93 13.21 -2.37 -3.47
CA ARG A 93 13.28 -2.89 -2.11
C ARG A 93 12.47 -2.04 -1.15
N ASP A 94 12.60 -0.72 -1.20
CA ASP A 94 11.82 0.16 -0.33
C ASP A 94 11.15 1.27 -1.15
N LEU A 95 9.83 1.42 -0.96
CA LEU A 95 9.03 2.49 -1.54
C LEU A 95 8.55 3.44 -0.44
N THR A 96 8.84 4.72 -0.55
CA THR A 96 8.27 5.76 0.31
C THR A 96 7.69 6.90 -0.51
N ILE A 97 6.37 7.09 -0.45
CA ILE A 97 5.69 8.20 -1.12
C ILE A 97 4.98 9.06 -0.07
N HIS A 98 5.21 10.35 -0.11
CA HIS A 98 4.53 11.33 0.72
C HIS A 98 3.93 12.42 -0.16
N TYR A 99 2.63 12.39 -0.38
CA TYR A 99 1.87 13.42 -1.08
C TYR A 99 1.09 14.25 -0.06
N ASP A 100 1.55 15.48 0.21
CA ASP A 100 0.95 16.34 1.25
C ASP A 100 -0.48 16.78 0.87
N HIS A 101 -0.78 16.95 -0.42
CA HIS A 101 -2.03 17.54 -0.91
C HIS A 101 -2.72 16.76 -2.04
N ALA A 102 -2.25 15.55 -2.37
CA ALA A 102 -2.80 14.74 -3.45
C ALA A 102 -3.09 13.31 -3.00
N ALA A 103 -4.05 12.69 -3.68
CA ALA A 103 -4.30 11.26 -3.52
C ALA A 103 -3.21 10.46 -4.25
N TYR A 104 -2.99 9.22 -3.81
CA TYR A 104 -2.08 8.30 -4.48
C TYR A 104 -2.81 7.02 -4.88
N VAL A 105 -2.58 6.57 -6.10
CA VAL A 105 -3.10 5.30 -6.63
C VAL A 105 -1.95 4.30 -6.64
N MET A 106 -2.10 3.21 -5.89
CA MET A 106 -1.13 2.15 -5.81
C MET A 106 -1.05 1.41 -7.15
N PRO A 107 0.14 1.29 -7.75
CA PRO A 107 0.34 0.53 -8.96
C PRO A 107 0.53 -0.97 -8.68
N ASN A 108 0.82 -1.73 -9.74
CA ASN A 108 1.21 -3.13 -9.60
C ASN A 108 2.65 -3.23 -9.05
N LEU A 109 2.81 -3.85 -7.88
CA LEU A 109 4.08 -4.00 -7.17
C LEU A 109 4.29 -5.46 -6.74
N THR A 110 4.56 -6.36 -7.69
CA THR A 110 4.64 -7.81 -7.45
C THR A 110 6.08 -8.36 -7.40
N MET A 111 7.07 -7.49 -7.29
CA MET A 111 8.48 -7.90 -7.30
C MET A 111 8.90 -8.50 -5.94
N PRO A 112 9.55 -9.68 -5.90
CA PRO A 112 9.94 -10.33 -4.64
C PRO A 112 10.98 -9.56 -3.81
N SER A 113 11.70 -8.64 -4.44
CA SER A 113 12.70 -7.79 -3.81
C SER A 113 12.08 -6.72 -2.91
N LEU A 114 10.79 -6.40 -3.09
CA LEU A 114 10.10 -5.39 -2.31
C LEU A 114 10.05 -5.84 -0.85
N ARG A 115 10.41 -4.93 0.05
CA ARG A 115 10.47 -5.18 1.48
C ARG A 115 9.50 -4.27 2.19
N ASN A 116 9.62 -2.97 2.02
CA ASN A 116 8.76 -2.02 2.73
C ASN A 116 8.05 -1.06 1.78
N VAL A 117 6.80 -0.77 2.13
CA VAL A 117 5.97 0.24 1.46
C VAL A 117 5.48 1.23 2.51
N ASN A 118 5.76 2.51 2.32
CA ASN A 118 5.28 3.57 3.20
C ASN A 118 4.64 4.68 2.37
N ILE A 119 3.33 4.85 2.49
CA ILE A 119 2.56 5.79 1.69
C ILE A 119 1.81 6.74 2.61
N VAL A 120 2.02 8.04 2.40
CA VAL A 120 1.24 9.12 3.00
C VAL A 120 0.61 9.89 1.84
N ALA A 121 -0.71 10.04 1.83
CA ALA A 121 -1.44 10.77 0.79
C ALA A 121 -2.77 11.30 1.35
N THR A 122 -3.47 12.16 0.64
CA THR A 122 -4.80 12.60 1.10
C THR A 122 -5.81 11.46 1.07
N ALA A 123 -5.77 10.62 0.05
CA ALA A 123 -6.51 9.36 -0.07
C ALA A 123 -5.62 8.33 -0.78
N ILE A 124 -5.88 7.04 -0.53
CA ILE A 124 -5.12 5.95 -1.13
C ILE A 124 -6.11 4.99 -1.81
N SER A 125 -5.91 4.74 -3.09
CA SER A 125 -6.64 3.72 -3.83
C SER A 125 -5.67 2.79 -4.54
N GLN A 126 -6.19 1.74 -5.19
CA GLN A 126 -5.39 0.80 -5.96
C GLN A 126 -5.85 0.82 -7.42
N LEU A 127 -4.88 0.73 -8.33
CA LEU A 127 -5.16 0.61 -9.76
C LEU A 127 -5.94 -0.68 -10.05
N ALA A 128 -6.92 -0.61 -10.95
CA ALA A 128 -7.73 -1.77 -11.31
C ALA A 128 -6.85 -2.92 -11.86
N GLY A 129 -7.03 -4.12 -11.32
CA GLY A 129 -6.26 -5.31 -11.68
C GLY A 129 -4.82 -5.35 -11.15
N ALA A 130 -4.34 -4.29 -10.50
CA ALA A 130 -3.03 -4.29 -9.87
C ALA A 130 -3.01 -5.16 -8.60
N SER A 131 -1.85 -5.72 -8.30
CA SER A 131 -1.59 -6.48 -7.08
C SER A 131 -0.30 -6.00 -6.44
N MET A 132 -0.14 -6.25 -5.15
CA MET A 132 1.08 -5.93 -4.40
C MET A 132 1.59 -7.19 -3.69
N THR A 133 2.88 -7.46 -3.76
CA THR A 133 3.55 -8.49 -2.96
C THR A 133 4.55 -7.78 -2.07
N VAL A 134 4.25 -7.72 -0.76
CA VAL A 134 5.09 -7.00 0.22
C VAL A 134 5.53 -7.98 1.31
N PRO A 135 6.70 -8.62 1.14
CA PRO A 135 7.32 -9.49 2.13
C PRO A 135 7.55 -8.88 3.51
N GLY A 136 7.83 -7.57 3.60
CA GLY A 136 8.02 -6.86 4.86
C GLY A 136 6.81 -6.01 5.23
N THR A 137 7.04 -4.85 5.83
CA THR A 137 5.96 -4.02 6.40
C THR A 137 5.35 -3.06 5.38
N ALA A 138 4.04 -2.82 5.51
CA ALA A 138 3.34 -1.82 4.73
C ALA A 138 2.65 -0.80 5.66
N THR A 139 2.79 0.49 5.36
CA THR A 139 2.07 1.57 6.03
C THR A 139 1.32 2.39 5.01
N PHE A 140 0.02 2.53 5.20
CA PHE A 140 -0.86 3.36 4.39
C PHE A 140 -1.51 4.40 5.29
N HIS A 141 -1.18 5.66 5.06
CA HIS A 141 -1.70 6.80 5.80
C HIS A 141 -2.46 7.75 4.87
N ALA A 142 -3.78 7.65 4.90
CA ALA A 142 -4.68 8.59 4.24
C ALA A 142 -5.04 9.74 5.20
N THR A 143 -4.57 10.95 4.91
CA THR A 143 -4.68 12.09 5.83
C THR A 143 -6.04 12.79 5.82
N ALA A 144 -6.88 12.55 4.79
CA ALA A 144 -8.19 13.19 4.66
C ALA A 144 -9.30 12.25 4.17
N GLY A 145 -8.96 11.24 3.36
CA GLY A 145 -9.88 10.35 2.68
C GLY A 145 -9.70 8.88 3.05
N ALA A 146 -10.23 8.01 2.21
CA ALA A 146 -10.24 6.56 2.44
C ALA A 146 -8.95 5.87 1.99
N ILE A 147 -8.75 4.66 2.51
CA ILE A 147 -7.80 3.66 1.99
C ILE A 147 -8.60 2.56 1.31
N LEU A 148 -8.36 2.31 0.03
CA LEU A 148 -9.04 1.28 -0.76
C LEU A 148 -8.01 0.37 -1.46
N LEU A 149 -7.77 -0.82 -0.90
CA LEU A 149 -6.85 -1.84 -1.43
C LEU A 149 -7.61 -3.15 -1.70
N PRO A 150 -8.50 -3.20 -2.72
CA PRO A 150 -9.50 -4.24 -2.87
C PRO A 150 -8.98 -5.51 -3.56
N SER A 151 -7.78 -5.49 -4.13
CA SER A 151 -7.30 -6.57 -4.98
C SER A 151 -7.11 -7.88 -4.22
N ALA A 152 -7.76 -8.93 -4.72
CA ALA A 152 -7.61 -10.30 -4.24
C ALA A 152 -6.21 -10.90 -4.44
N GLY A 153 -5.36 -10.25 -5.25
CA GLY A 153 -3.98 -10.66 -5.51
C GLY A 153 -2.94 -9.97 -4.62
N ASN A 154 -3.35 -9.08 -3.71
CA ASN A 154 -2.43 -8.53 -2.70
C ASN A 154 -1.92 -9.65 -1.79
N ASP A 155 -0.63 -9.64 -1.49
CA ASP A 155 0.08 -10.62 -0.66
C ASP A 155 1.03 -9.84 0.28
N PHE A 156 0.50 -9.45 1.43
CA PHE A 156 1.21 -8.78 2.52
C PHE A 156 1.68 -9.82 3.54
N ARG A 157 2.99 -10.07 3.61
CA ARG A 157 3.56 -11.09 4.51
C ARG A 157 4.11 -10.52 5.81
N GLY A 158 4.25 -9.20 5.89
CA GLY A 158 4.53 -8.47 7.13
C GLY A 158 3.33 -7.65 7.57
N ALA A 159 3.48 -6.99 8.73
CA ALA A 159 2.40 -6.19 9.32
C ALA A 159 1.99 -5.02 8.42
N VAL A 160 0.68 -4.81 8.29
CA VAL A 160 0.07 -3.71 7.53
C VAL A 160 -0.60 -2.72 8.47
N SER A 161 -0.11 -1.47 8.49
CA SER A 161 -0.71 -0.39 9.28
C SER A 161 -1.62 0.47 8.41
N LEU A 162 -2.87 0.65 8.84
CA LEU A 162 -3.87 1.47 8.17
C LEU A 162 -4.23 2.68 9.03
N ILE A 163 -3.90 3.87 8.56
CA ILE A 163 -4.18 5.14 9.26
C ILE A 163 -5.04 5.99 8.33
N SER A 164 -6.31 6.17 8.67
CA SER A 164 -7.24 6.94 7.83
C SER A 164 -8.19 7.75 8.70
N THR A 165 -8.46 8.99 8.31
CA THR A 165 -9.56 9.78 8.87
C THR A 165 -10.92 9.31 8.34
N GLY A 166 -10.95 8.56 7.24
CA GLY A 166 -12.14 7.97 6.63
C GLY A 166 -12.20 6.45 6.75
N ASN A 167 -12.82 5.80 5.76
CA ASN A 167 -12.93 4.34 5.70
C ASN A 167 -11.61 3.70 5.27
N ALA A 168 -11.37 2.47 5.69
CA ALA A 168 -10.28 1.64 5.17
C ALA A 168 -10.81 0.28 4.73
N SER A 169 -10.38 -0.17 3.55
CA SER A 169 -10.60 -1.55 3.10
C SER A 169 -9.31 -2.16 2.60
N ILE A 170 -9.06 -3.40 3.01
CA ILE A 170 -7.92 -4.19 2.58
C ILE A 170 -8.37 -5.60 2.24
N THR A 171 -7.89 -6.08 1.11
CA THR A 171 -7.95 -7.50 0.73
C THR A 171 -6.53 -8.04 0.72
N ASP A 172 -6.35 -9.23 1.30
CA ASP A 172 -5.13 -10.03 1.23
C ASP A 172 -5.44 -11.44 0.70
N ALA A 173 -4.48 -12.05 0.00
CA ALA A 173 -4.58 -13.37 -0.61
C ALA A 173 -4.32 -14.51 0.38
N ASN A 174 -3.71 -14.23 1.53
CA ASN A 174 -3.38 -15.21 2.58
C ASN A 174 -3.69 -14.64 3.98
N SER A 175 -2.91 -15.00 4.98
CA SER A 175 -3.04 -14.48 6.33
C SER A 175 -2.69 -13.01 6.37
N LEU A 176 -3.46 -12.22 7.11
CA LEU A 176 -3.23 -10.80 7.24
C LEU A 176 -2.80 -10.47 8.67
N VAL A 177 -1.69 -9.76 8.81
CA VAL A 177 -1.26 -9.20 10.10
C VAL A 177 -1.51 -7.70 10.08
N LEU A 178 -2.41 -7.22 10.93
CA LEU A 178 -2.59 -5.79 11.14
C LEU A 178 -1.49 -5.24 12.06
N GLY A 179 -0.88 -4.14 11.63
CA GLY A 179 -0.08 -3.28 12.50
C GLY A 179 -0.97 -2.31 13.27
N LYS A 180 -0.34 -1.40 14.02
CA LYS A 180 -1.04 -0.31 14.69
C LYS A 180 -1.88 0.48 13.67
N SER A 181 -3.19 0.45 13.85
CA SER A 181 -4.14 0.99 12.87
C SER A 181 -5.17 1.88 13.54
N SER A 182 -5.51 2.99 12.88
CA SER A 182 -6.51 3.95 13.36
C SER A 182 -7.39 4.39 12.19
N ILE A 183 -8.65 3.97 12.22
CA ILE A 183 -9.61 4.19 11.14
C ILE A 183 -10.76 5.05 11.68
N GLY A 184 -10.92 6.25 11.13
CA GLY A 184 -11.98 7.21 11.49
C GLY A 184 -13.38 6.81 11.01
N GLY A 185 -13.48 5.94 10.01
CA GLY A 185 -14.73 5.41 9.48
C GLY A 185 -14.85 3.89 9.65
N ASN A 186 -15.43 3.22 8.66
CA ASN A 186 -15.59 1.77 8.63
C ASN A 186 -14.29 1.07 8.23
N LEU A 187 -14.03 -0.09 8.83
CA LEU A 187 -12.96 -1.01 8.44
C LEU A 187 -13.57 -2.23 7.73
N VAL A 188 -13.08 -2.54 6.53
CA VAL A 188 -13.42 -3.78 5.81
C VAL A 188 -12.14 -4.57 5.57
N VAL A 189 -12.04 -5.74 6.19
CA VAL A 189 -10.91 -6.65 6.02
C VAL A 189 -11.38 -7.88 5.28
N THR A 190 -10.69 -8.24 4.20
CA THR A 190 -10.86 -9.50 3.50
C THR A 190 -9.52 -10.21 3.47
N PHE A 191 -9.45 -11.49 3.82
CA PHE A 191 -8.19 -12.23 3.85
C PHE A 191 -8.40 -13.70 3.47
N GLY A 192 -7.30 -14.38 3.17
CA GLY A 192 -7.24 -15.80 2.85
C GLY A 192 -7.44 -16.16 1.38
N ALA A 193 -7.00 -17.36 1.04
CA ALA A 193 -7.14 -17.92 -0.30
C ALA A 193 -8.45 -18.71 -0.40
N ALA A 194 -9.20 -18.50 -1.48
CA ALA A 194 -10.41 -19.26 -1.74
C ALA A 194 -10.09 -20.77 -1.82
N GLY A 195 -10.74 -21.58 -0.98
CA GLY A 195 -10.59 -23.04 -0.99
C GLY A 195 -9.39 -23.59 -0.22
N ASN A 196 -8.65 -22.77 0.55
CA ASN A 196 -7.69 -23.31 1.52
C ASN A 196 -8.47 -23.97 2.67
N TYR A 197 -8.37 -25.30 2.81
CA TYR A 197 -9.05 -26.09 3.85
C TYR A 197 -8.05 -26.86 4.73
N TYR A 198 -6.74 -26.70 4.47
CA TYR A 198 -5.69 -27.48 5.11
C TYR A 198 -4.93 -26.64 6.15
N TRP A 199 -4.50 -27.30 7.21
CA TRP A 199 -3.63 -26.72 8.22
C TRP A 199 -2.24 -26.38 7.63
N PRO A 200 -1.64 -25.23 7.96
CA PRO A 200 -2.18 -24.13 8.77
C PRO A 200 -3.21 -23.29 8.00
N TYR A 201 -4.30 -22.91 8.70
CA TYR A 201 -5.35 -22.06 8.14
C TYR A 201 -4.87 -20.62 7.94
N ASP A 202 -5.55 -19.88 7.07
CA ASP A 202 -5.35 -18.43 6.99
C ASP A 202 -5.88 -17.77 8.27
N GLU A 203 -5.09 -16.82 8.80
CA GLU A 203 -5.42 -16.11 10.05
C GLU A 203 -5.37 -14.60 9.85
N LEU A 204 -6.32 -13.90 10.46
CA LEU A 204 -6.21 -12.47 10.73
C LEU A 204 -5.65 -12.28 12.13
N ASN A 205 -4.45 -11.72 12.22
CA ASN A 205 -3.78 -11.43 13.49
C ASN A 205 -3.36 -9.95 13.58
N GLN A 206 -2.72 -9.55 14.67
CA GLN A 206 -2.28 -8.18 14.92
C GLN A 206 -0.94 -8.10 15.66
N THR A 207 -0.22 -7.02 15.40
CA THR A 207 1.07 -6.65 16.03
C THR A 207 1.02 -5.29 16.72
N GLY A 208 -0.14 -4.63 16.70
CA GLY A 208 -0.40 -3.38 17.40
C GLY A 208 -1.89 -3.12 17.51
N ASP A 209 -2.25 -2.15 18.36
CA ASP A 209 -3.63 -1.77 18.63
C ASP A 209 -4.38 -1.37 17.35
N VAL A 210 -5.62 -1.84 17.22
CA VAL A 210 -6.56 -1.48 16.17
C VAL A 210 -7.67 -0.62 16.78
N THR A 211 -7.80 0.62 16.30
CA THR A 211 -8.89 1.53 16.66
C THR A 211 -9.77 1.79 15.44
N VAL A 212 -11.07 1.55 15.57
CA VAL A 212 -12.06 1.79 14.50
C VAL A 212 -13.26 2.54 15.08
N PHE A 213 -13.53 3.72 14.55
CA PHE A 213 -14.67 4.55 14.98
C PHE A 213 -16.00 4.14 14.33
N GLY A 214 -15.97 3.55 13.13
CA GLY A 214 -17.13 2.99 12.44
C GLY A 214 -17.32 1.49 12.68
N ALA A 215 -18.10 0.86 11.80
CA ALA A 215 -18.30 -0.59 11.81
C ALA A 215 -17.07 -1.33 11.25
N THR A 216 -16.84 -2.55 11.74
CA THR A 216 -15.78 -3.45 11.27
C THR A 216 -16.41 -4.69 10.65
N THR A 217 -16.14 -4.91 9.36
CA THR A 217 -16.55 -6.11 8.64
C THR A 217 -15.31 -6.94 8.30
N ILE A 218 -15.25 -8.18 8.77
CA ILE A 218 -14.16 -9.11 8.50
C ILE A 218 -14.70 -10.23 7.61
N THR A 219 -14.03 -10.50 6.50
CA THR A 219 -14.47 -11.44 5.46
C THR A 219 -13.36 -12.45 5.17
N PRO A 220 -13.30 -13.57 5.89
CA PRO A 220 -12.43 -14.67 5.51
C PRO A 220 -12.91 -15.31 4.21
N ARG A 221 -11.97 -15.69 3.33
CA ARG A 221 -12.26 -16.32 2.03
C ARG A 221 -12.11 -17.85 2.03
N SER A 222 -11.81 -18.42 3.19
CA SER A 222 -11.67 -19.86 3.43
C SER A 222 -12.43 -20.27 4.71
N ALA A 223 -12.87 -21.53 4.76
CA ALA A 223 -13.40 -22.14 5.98
C ALA A 223 -12.25 -22.55 6.90
N GLY A 224 -12.53 -22.69 8.20
CA GLY A 224 -11.51 -23.05 9.19
C GLY A 224 -10.55 -21.90 9.55
N THR A 225 -10.87 -20.68 9.11
CA THR A 225 -10.04 -19.50 9.37
C THR A 225 -10.08 -19.09 10.83
N ALA A 226 -9.02 -18.40 11.26
CA ALA A 226 -8.92 -17.82 12.59
C ALA A 226 -8.93 -16.28 12.50
N ILE A 227 -9.58 -15.66 13.48
CA ILE A 227 -9.53 -14.22 13.75
C ILE A 227 -9.03 -14.06 15.18
N ASP A 228 -7.77 -13.67 15.33
CA ASP A 228 -7.17 -13.35 16.62
C ASP A 228 -6.72 -11.89 16.67
N LEU A 229 -7.61 -11.06 17.20
CA LEU A 229 -7.34 -9.68 17.58
C LEU A 229 -7.33 -9.56 19.11
N SER A 230 -6.70 -10.50 19.82
CA SER A 230 -6.65 -10.50 21.29
C SER A 230 -5.29 -10.12 21.89
N THR A 231 -4.21 -10.18 21.10
CA THR A 231 -2.83 -9.94 21.54
C THR A 231 -2.53 -8.49 21.97
N HIS A 232 -3.36 -7.53 21.54
CA HIS A 232 -3.24 -6.09 21.78
C HIS A 232 -4.62 -5.53 22.16
N PRO A 233 -4.67 -4.45 22.96
CA PRO A 233 -5.92 -3.76 23.28
C PRO A 233 -6.50 -3.06 22.04
N ASN A 234 -7.69 -3.46 21.63
CA ASN A 234 -8.40 -2.86 20.51
C ASN A 234 -9.54 -1.97 20.98
N ARG A 235 -9.94 -1.04 20.12
CA ARG A 235 -11.06 -0.14 20.37
C ARG A 235 -12.00 -0.13 19.18
N PHE A 236 -13.09 -0.90 19.27
CA PHE A 236 -14.12 -0.93 18.24
C PHE A 236 -15.36 -0.19 18.73
N PHE A 237 -15.59 1.03 18.22
CA PHE A 237 -16.76 1.82 18.64
C PHE A 237 -18.06 1.43 17.91
N GLY A 238 -17.95 0.78 16.74
CA GLY A 238 -19.08 0.26 15.98
C GLY A 238 -19.20 -1.27 16.03
N GLU A 239 -20.22 -1.81 15.36
CA GLU A 239 -20.43 -3.26 15.26
C GLU A 239 -19.21 -3.95 14.64
N VAL A 240 -18.77 -5.06 15.24
CA VAL A 240 -17.76 -5.95 14.67
C VAL A 240 -18.44 -7.23 14.20
N LYS A 241 -18.40 -7.47 12.90
CA LYS A 241 -19.02 -8.63 12.27
C LYS A 241 -18.03 -9.40 11.41
N ALA A 242 -18.07 -10.72 11.51
CA ALA A 242 -17.44 -11.61 10.55
C ALA A 242 -18.48 -12.17 9.56
N VAL A 243 -18.14 -12.20 8.27
CA VAL A 243 -19.01 -12.70 7.19
C VAL A 243 -18.22 -13.69 6.35
N LEU A 244 -18.61 -14.96 6.36
CA LEU A 244 -18.07 -15.93 5.39
C LEU A 244 -18.81 -15.79 4.06
N ILE A 245 -18.06 -15.79 2.96
CA ILE A 245 -18.61 -15.75 1.61
C ILE A 245 -18.24 -17.01 0.82
N GLY A 246 -19.24 -17.65 0.19
CA GLY A 246 -19.02 -18.64 -0.86
C GLY A 246 -18.73 -20.09 -0.45
N PHE A 247 -18.73 -20.44 0.84
CA PHE A 247 -18.46 -21.81 1.29
C PHE A 247 -19.26 -22.19 2.55
N ALA A 248 -19.52 -23.49 2.74
CA ALA A 248 -20.07 -24.04 3.97
C ALA A 248 -18.93 -24.25 4.99
N GLY A 249 -19.05 -23.71 6.21
CA GLY A 249 -18.05 -23.86 7.26
C GLY A 249 -18.19 -22.86 8.41
N SER A 250 -17.36 -23.00 9.43
CA SER A 250 -17.24 -22.07 10.57
C SER A 250 -15.93 -21.28 10.50
N ILE A 251 -15.89 -20.16 11.23
CA ILE A 251 -14.64 -19.62 11.78
C ILE A 251 -14.28 -20.51 12.96
N ASP A 252 -13.06 -21.05 12.98
CA ASP A 252 -12.64 -22.01 14.01
C ASP A 252 -12.30 -21.29 15.31
N HIS A 253 -11.67 -20.12 15.22
CA HIS A 253 -11.34 -19.29 16.36
C HIS A 253 -11.69 -17.83 16.09
N TRP A 254 -12.38 -17.21 17.05
CA TRP A 254 -12.66 -15.79 17.05
C TRP A 254 -12.39 -15.22 18.43
N HIS A 255 -11.23 -14.57 18.58
CA HIS A 255 -10.84 -13.88 19.80
C HIS A 255 -10.61 -12.40 19.50
N ILE A 256 -11.31 -11.51 20.21
CA ILE A 256 -11.09 -10.07 20.15
C ILE A 256 -10.96 -9.55 21.56
N ARG A 257 -9.92 -8.77 21.82
CA ARG A 257 -9.75 -8.01 23.06
C ARG A 257 -10.15 -6.55 22.81
N ASP A 258 -11.44 -6.28 22.91
CA ASP A 258 -11.97 -4.91 22.86
C ASP A 258 -11.95 -4.29 24.26
N ILE A 259 -11.63 -3.00 24.34
CA ILE A 259 -11.48 -2.25 25.60
C ILE A 259 -12.36 -0.98 25.65
N VAL A 260 -13.35 -0.86 24.76
CA VAL A 260 -14.38 0.18 24.78
C VAL A 260 -15.57 -0.23 25.64
#